data_AF-A0A1Y2X8I9-F1
#
_entry.id   AF-A0A1Y2X8I9-F1
#
_cell.length_a   1.000
_cell.length_b   1.000
_cell.length_c   1.000
_cell.angle_alpha   90.00
_cell.angle_beta   90.00
_cell.angle_gamma   90.00
#
_symmetry.space_group_name_H-M   'P 1'
#
loop_
_entity.id
_entity.type
_entity.pdbx_description
1 polymer ?
#
loop_
_entity_poly.entity_id
_entity_poly.type
_entity_poly.pdbx_seq_one_letter_code
_entity_poly.pdbx_strand_id
1 'polypeptide(L)'
;MPHPRKRKRGVTRKVPLDDEPPVKKGRIGKKEKTGPESNQPRAPPQTQHPVLNQFYPQVLTLRNYVLSRLPITSRLRRKKVATVGIGNHIPDSPLSDVERSLGSLLDDTLVGVQTQLRDPEENCFEGWKAFSQKGDESHVTLSNGLTGFIETQALIVEYVVRTIFSKEKTSKWPKHLLCDGYSRNHGLGLRAFRPNPHVETLKQPPWPQLLALMGDSGEHIMITLLLDCAIFVPVKTGANNFCQISGK
;
A
#
# COMPACT_ATOMS: atom_id res chain seq x y z
N MET A 1 12.30 60.89 -28.62
CA MET A 1 12.15 61.24 -30.05
C MET A 1 11.62 60.01 -30.80
N PRO A 2 10.80 60.17 -31.85
CA PRO A 2 9.38 59.79 -31.87
C PRO A 2 9.02 58.67 -32.87
N HIS A 3 7.80 58.14 -32.72
CA HIS A 3 7.09 57.44 -33.80
C HIS A 3 6.88 58.35 -35.03
N PRO A 4 6.83 57.76 -36.23
CA PRO A 4 5.61 57.84 -37.05
C PRO A 4 5.27 56.49 -37.73
N ARG A 5 4.09 55.90 -37.54
CA ARG A 5 2.79 56.14 -38.21
C ARG A 5 2.74 55.94 -39.75
N LYS A 6 2.06 54.85 -40.11
CA LYS A 6 0.96 54.68 -41.11
C LYS A 6 1.19 55.03 -42.58
N ARG A 7 0.85 54.06 -43.45
CA ARG A 7 -0.11 54.13 -44.60
C ARG A 7 -0.19 52.73 -45.26
N LYS A 8 -1.22 52.27 -45.98
CA LYS A 8 -2.68 52.50 -46.08
C LYS A 8 -3.20 51.55 -47.20
N ARG A 9 -4.26 50.78 -46.90
CA ARG A 9 -5.35 50.26 -47.76
C ARG A 9 -5.08 49.42 -49.03
N GLY A 10 -5.84 48.32 -49.10
CA GLY A 10 -6.49 47.80 -50.30
C GLY A 10 -7.66 46.90 -49.90
N VAL A 11 -8.89 47.38 -50.10
CA VAL A 11 -10.19 46.73 -49.82
C VAL A 11 -10.79 46.35 -51.17
N THR A 12 -11.36 45.13 -51.35
CA THR A 12 -12.70 44.98 -51.96
C THR A 12 -13.34 43.62 -51.70
N ARG A 13 -14.61 43.69 -51.27
CA ARG A 13 -15.62 42.64 -51.09
C ARG A 13 -16.12 42.08 -52.43
N LYS A 14 -16.72 40.88 -52.41
CA LYS A 14 -18.06 40.63 -53.00
C LYS A 14 -18.87 39.67 -52.12
N VAL A 15 -20.09 40.09 -51.78
CA VAL A 15 -21.26 39.34 -51.32
C VAL A 15 -22.41 39.79 -52.23
N PRO A 16 -23.37 38.92 -52.55
CA PRO A 16 -24.80 39.14 -52.19
C PRO A 16 -25.36 37.86 -51.51
N LEU A 17 -26.08 37.83 -50.36
CA LEU A 17 -27.27 38.49 -49.82
C LEU A 17 -28.56 38.30 -50.65
N ASP A 18 -29.51 37.57 -50.05
CA ASP A 18 -30.99 37.73 -49.94
C ASP A 18 -31.52 36.39 -49.33
N ASP A 19 -32.48 36.23 -48.40
CA ASP A 19 -33.31 37.10 -47.54
C ASP A 19 -34.03 36.19 -46.48
N GLU A 20 -34.07 36.60 -45.20
CA GLU A 20 -35.02 36.39 -44.05
C GLU A 20 -35.90 35.11 -43.78
N PRO A 21 -36.55 34.90 -42.57
CA PRO A 21 -36.12 35.04 -41.16
C PRO A 21 -36.72 33.92 -40.20
N PRO A 22 -37.03 34.11 -38.88
CA PRO A 22 -36.35 33.41 -37.78
C PRO A 22 -37.23 32.51 -36.87
N VAL A 23 -36.63 31.59 -36.10
CA VAL A 23 -37.32 30.93 -34.95
C VAL A 23 -36.45 30.92 -33.69
N LYS A 24 -37.02 31.48 -32.61
CA LYS A 24 -36.52 31.60 -31.24
C LYS A 24 -36.45 30.24 -30.51
N LYS A 25 -35.55 30.18 -29.51
CA LYS A 25 -35.57 29.47 -28.19
C LYS A 25 -34.20 28.83 -27.94
N GLY A 26 -33.53 28.93 -26.80
CA GLY A 26 -33.85 29.49 -25.50
C GLY A 26 -32.60 29.45 -24.61
N ARG A 27 -32.65 30.25 -23.54
CA ARG A 27 -31.63 30.46 -22.50
C ARG A 27 -30.89 29.19 -22.05
N ILE A 28 -29.55 29.25 -22.05
CA ILE A 28 -28.70 28.33 -21.28
C ILE A 28 -28.84 28.69 -19.80
N GLY A 29 -29.30 27.69 -19.03
CA GLY A 29 -29.50 27.76 -17.59
C GLY A 29 -28.21 27.98 -16.81
N LYS A 30 -28.38 28.65 -15.67
CA LYS A 30 -27.38 28.91 -14.63
C LYS A 30 -26.62 27.64 -14.27
N LYS A 31 -25.28 27.74 -14.22
CA LYS A 31 -24.42 26.85 -13.44
C LYS A 31 -24.83 26.93 -11.97
N GLU A 32 -25.45 25.87 -11.47
CA GLU A 32 -25.53 25.64 -10.03
C GLU A 32 -24.14 25.29 -9.51
N LYS A 33 -23.72 26.06 -8.51
CA LYS A 33 -22.50 25.86 -7.74
C LYS A 33 -22.68 24.60 -6.90
N THR A 34 -22.02 23.51 -7.25
CA THR A 34 -21.78 22.40 -6.32
C THR A 34 -20.89 22.91 -5.19
N GLY A 35 -21.37 22.69 -3.97
CA GLY A 35 -20.70 23.08 -2.72
C GLY A 35 -19.40 22.32 -2.47
N PRO A 36 -18.71 22.63 -1.35
CA PRO A 36 -17.34 22.19 -1.11
C PRO A 36 -17.28 20.66 -1.01
N GLU A 37 -16.40 20.05 -1.80
CA GLU A 37 -16.03 18.64 -1.67
C GLU A 37 -15.63 18.35 -0.23
N SER A 38 -16.45 17.56 0.44
CA SER A 38 -16.11 16.91 1.70
C SER A 38 -14.86 16.06 1.47
N ASN A 39 -13.75 16.46 2.09
CA ASN A 39 -12.47 15.75 2.12
C ASN A 39 -12.57 14.46 2.96
N GLN A 40 -13.52 13.57 2.65
CA GLN A 40 -13.52 12.23 3.23
C GLN A 40 -12.75 11.27 2.32
N PRO A 41 -11.75 10.54 2.85
CA PRO A 41 -11.05 9.53 2.07
C PRO A 41 -12.05 8.45 1.63
N ARG A 42 -12.16 8.27 0.32
CA ARG A 42 -12.96 7.20 -0.31
C ARG A 42 -12.51 5.85 0.26
N ALA A 43 -13.46 5.04 0.73
CA ALA A 43 -13.18 3.69 1.20
C ALA A 43 -12.46 2.88 0.11
N PRO A 44 -11.44 2.07 0.46
CA PRO A 44 -10.69 1.30 -0.52
C PRO A 44 -11.60 0.27 -1.20
N PRO A 45 -11.37 -0.05 -2.50
CA PRO A 45 -12.15 -1.05 -3.19
C PRO A 45 -11.95 -2.42 -2.54
N GLN A 46 -13.07 -3.04 -2.16
CA GLN A 46 -13.11 -4.35 -1.51
C GLN A 46 -13.13 -5.47 -2.55
N THR A 47 -12.43 -6.56 -2.24
CA THR A 47 -12.46 -7.80 -3.01
C THR A 47 -13.52 -8.72 -2.42
N GLN A 48 -14.41 -9.26 -3.25
CA GLN A 48 -15.38 -10.27 -2.81
C GLN A 48 -14.75 -11.67 -2.93
N HIS A 49 -14.59 -12.34 -1.81
CA HIS A 49 -14.14 -13.71 -1.70
C HIS A 49 -15.13 -14.53 -0.84
N PRO A 50 -15.74 -15.61 -1.37
CA PRO A 50 -16.92 -16.25 -0.77
C PRO A 50 -16.70 -16.79 0.65
N VAL A 51 -15.47 -17.25 0.94
CA VAL A 51 -15.09 -17.78 2.26
C VAL A 51 -14.54 -16.67 3.17
N LEU A 52 -13.48 -15.97 2.75
CA LEU A 52 -12.81 -14.97 3.58
C LEU A 52 -13.74 -13.86 4.10
N ASN A 53 -14.72 -13.39 3.31
CA ASN A 53 -15.67 -12.37 3.77
C ASN A 53 -16.60 -12.83 4.91
N GLN A 54 -16.67 -14.13 5.21
CA GLN A 54 -17.40 -14.65 6.38
C GLN A 54 -16.59 -14.48 7.67
N PHE A 55 -15.26 -14.41 7.58
CA PHE A 55 -14.34 -14.32 8.72
C PHE A 55 -13.76 -12.92 8.92
N TYR A 56 -13.66 -12.14 7.84
CA TYR A 56 -13.08 -10.80 7.83
C TYR A 56 -14.10 -9.77 7.33
N PRO A 57 -14.41 -8.72 8.12
CA PRO A 57 -15.28 -7.63 7.68
C PRO A 57 -14.82 -6.94 6.40
N GLN A 58 -13.52 -6.92 6.14
CA GLN A 58 -12.96 -6.39 4.90
C GLN A 58 -11.90 -7.34 4.35
N VAL A 59 -11.98 -7.57 3.05
CA VAL A 59 -10.96 -8.29 2.27
C VAL A 59 -10.49 -7.35 1.16
N LEU A 60 -9.19 -7.08 1.11
CA LEU A 60 -8.56 -6.17 0.16
C LEU A 60 -7.43 -6.90 -0.57
N THR A 61 -7.08 -6.45 -1.78
CA THR A 61 -5.74 -6.77 -2.30
C THR A 61 -4.68 -6.06 -1.45
N LEU A 62 -3.47 -6.60 -1.42
CA LEU A 62 -2.36 -5.95 -0.71
C LEU A 62 -2.08 -4.55 -1.26
N ARG A 63 -2.25 -4.31 -2.56
CA ARG A 63 -2.18 -2.96 -3.17
C ARG A 63 -3.17 -2.00 -2.53
N ASN A 64 -4.44 -2.40 -2.44
CA ASN A 64 -5.49 -1.55 -1.88
C ASN A 64 -5.28 -1.30 -0.39
N TYR A 65 -4.81 -2.32 0.35
CA TYR A 65 -4.42 -2.16 1.75
C TYR A 65 -3.31 -1.11 1.89
N VAL A 66 -2.18 -1.27 1.19
CA VAL A 66 -1.04 -0.34 1.27
C VAL A 66 -1.45 1.08 0.85
N LEU A 67 -2.20 1.23 -0.23
CA LEU A 67 -2.70 2.54 -0.68
C LEU A 67 -3.66 3.19 0.31
N SER A 68 -4.41 2.42 1.10
CA SER A 68 -5.27 2.99 2.14
C SER A 68 -4.48 3.47 3.37
N ARG A 69 -3.31 2.87 3.64
CA ARG A 69 -2.47 3.18 4.81
C ARG A 69 -1.37 4.22 4.54
N LEU A 70 -0.98 4.43 3.29
CA LEU A 70 -0.01 5.48 2.95
C LEU A 70 -0.60 6.88 3.19
N PRO A 71 0.16 7.83 3.79
CA PRO A 71 -0.30 9.20 3.95
C PRO A 71 -0.73 9.83 2.62
N ILE A 72 -1.83 10.59 2.62
CA ILE A 72 -2.36 11.28 1.42
C ILE A 72 -1.31 12.25 0.84
N THR A 73 -0.45 12.80 1.69
CA THR A 73 0.67 13.68 1.33
C THR A 73 1.77 12.97 0.52
N SER A 74 1.91 11.65 0.65
CA SER A 74 2.93 10.83 -0.04
C SER A 74 2.55 10.53 -1.49
N ARG A 75 2.16 11.56 -2.27
CA ARG A 75 1.59 11.44 -3.62
C ARG A 75 2.42 10.61 -4.59
N LEU A 76 3.74 10.85 -4.65
CA LEU A 76 4.64 10.12 -5.54
C LEU A 76 4.72 8.63 -5.18
N ARG A 77 4.82 8.31 -3.89
CA ARG A 77 4.85 6.93 -3.39
C ARG A 77 3.54 6.21 -3.65
N ARG A 78 2.40 6.86 -3.37
CA ARG A 78 1.07 6.34 -3.70
C ARG A 78 0.95 6.06 -5.19
N LYS A 79 1.41 6.97 -6.06
CA LYS A 79 1.44 6.73 -7.51
C LYS A 79 2.32 5.52 -7.87
N LYS A 80 3.53 5.43 -7.31
CA LYS A 80 4.44 4.31 -7.55
C LYS A 80 3.84 2.98 -7.12
N VAL A 81 3.24 2.91 -5.93
CA VAL A 81 2.51 1.73 -5.45
C VAL A 81 1.29 1.44 -6.31
N ALA A 82 0.60 2.44 -6.86
CA ALA A 82 -0.55 2.21 -7.72
C ALA A 82 -0.16 1.65 -9.10
N THR A 83 1.05 1.93 -9.60
CA THR A 83 1.46 1.57 -10.97
C THR A 83 2.53 0.48 -11.05
N VAL A 84 3.25 0.15 -9.97
CA VAL A 84 4.31 -0.88 -10.03
C VAL A 84 3.74 -2.22 -10.48
N GLY A 85 4.44 -2.88 -11.41
CA GLY A 85 4.00 -4.15 -12.00
C GLY A 85 2.83 -4.04 -12.99
N ILE A 86 2.24 -2.85 -13.15
CA ILE A 86 1.28 -2.53 -14.20
C ILE A 86 2.08 -1.91 -15.33
N GLY A 87 2.29 -2.65 -16.41
CA GLY A 87 3.05 -2.17 -17.57
C GLY A 87 2.40 -0.90 -18.11
N ASN A 88 3.05 0.26 -17.97
CA ASN A 88 2.52 1.53 -18.43
C ASN A 88 3.33 2.13 -19.62
N HIS A 89 2.59 2.33 -20.71
CA HIS A 89 2.70 3.30 -21.82
C HIS A 89 3.95 3.45 -22.69
N ILE A 90 5.10 2.85 -22.39
CA ILE A 90 6.20 2.81 -23.36
C ILE A 90 6.16 1.46 -24.06
N PRO A 91 5.87 1.39 -25.38
CA PRO A 91 5.71 0.13 -26.11
C PRO A 91 6.90 -0.85 -26.01
N ASP A 92 8.08 -0.38 -25.57
CA ASP A 92 9.34 -1.14 -25.68
C ASP A 92 10.13 -1.26 -24.36
N SER A 93 9.55 -0.94 -23.19
CA SER A 93 10.23 -1.16 -21.90
C SER A 93 9.59 -2.31 -21.14
N PRO A 94 10.16 -3.53 -21.18
CA PRO A 94 9.64 -4.65 -20.41
C PRO A 94 9.82 -4.39 -18.91
N LEU A 95 8.82 -4.78 -18.11
CA LEU A 95 8.91 -4.75 -16.64
C LEU A 95 10.11 -5.58 -16.18
N SER A 96 10.88 -5.02 -15.25
CA SER A 96 11.93 -5.78 -14.56
C SER A 96 11.32 -6.94 -13.75
N ASP A 97 12.10 -7.98 -13.47
CA ASP A 97 11.65 -9.11 -12.65
C ASP A 97 11.19 -8.67 -11.25
N VAL A 98 11.83 -7.64 -10.69
CA VAL A 98 11.44 -7.05 -9.41
C VAL A 98 10.08 -6.38 -9.50
N GLU A 99 9.82 -5.58 -10.54
CA GLU A 99 8.52 -4.93 -10.72
C GLU A 99 7.39 -5.93 -10.97
N ARG A 100 7.67 -6.98 -11.74
CA ARG A 100 6.70 -8.07 -11.97
C ARG A 100 6.38 -8.80 -10.66
N SER A 101 7.42 -9.17 -9.90
CA SER A 101 7.27 -9.85 -8.60
C SER A 101 6.51 -8.99 -7.59
N LEU A 102 6.80 -7.69 -7.52
CA LEU A 102 6.05 -6.74 -6.70
C LEU A 102 4.61 -6.57 -7.16
N GLY A 103 4.37 -6.48 -8.47
CA GLY A 103 3.03 -6.43 -9.05
C GLY A 103 2.18 -7.62 -8.62
N SER A 104 2.68 -8.83 -8.86
CA SER A 104 2.01 -10.07 -8.45
C SER A 104 1.79 -10.13 -6.94
N LEU A 105 2.78 -9.77 -6.11
CA LEU A 105 2.58 -9.72 -4.66
C LEU A 105 1.44 -8.76 -4.29
N LEU A 106 1.43 -7.56 -4.87
CA LEU A 106 0.46 -6.50 -4.54
C LEU A 106 -0.97 -6.83 -5.01
N ASP A 107 -1.12 -7.43 -6.18
CA ASP A 107 -2.42 -7.65 -6.82
C ASP A 107 -3.03 -9.00 -6.45
N ASP A 108 -2.21 -10.04 -6.33
CA ASP A 108 -2.71 -11.39 -6.12
C ASP A 108 -2.85 -11.75 -4.64
N THR A 109 -2.16 -11.04 -3.73
CA THR A 109 -2.26 -11.28 -2.28
C THR A 109 -3.52 -10.63 -1.71
N LEU A 110 -4.31 -11.40 -0.97
CA LEU A 110 -5.47 -10.90 -0.22
C LEU A 110 -5.12 -10.63 1.24
N VAL A 111 -5.69 -9.57 1.79
CA VAL A 111 -5.53 -9.14 3.17
C VAL A 111 -6.91 -9.16 3.84
N GLY A 112 -7.08 -10.04 4.82
CA GLY A 112 -8.26 -10.10 5.68
C GLY A 112 -8.07 -9.21 6.90
N VAL A 113 -8.91 -8.20 7.07
CA VAL A 113 -8.79 -7.21 8.15
C VAL A 113 -9.80 -7.52 9.26
N GLN A 114 -9.33 -7.87 10.45
CA GLN A 114 -10.18 -8.37 11.56
C GLN A 114 -10.87 -7.25 12.35
N THR A 115 -10.17 -6.13 12.54
CA THR A 115 -10.66 -4.95 13.26
C THR A 115 -10.79 -3.81 12.26
N GLN A 116 -11.81 -2.94 12.36
CA GLN A 116 -11.80 -1.69 11.58
C GLN A 116 -10.43 -1.05 11.70
N LEU A 117 -9.86 -0.57 10.59
CA LEU A 117 -8.51 -0.02 10.47
C LEU A 117 -8.26 1.06 11.55
N ARG A 118 -7.92 0.63 12.76
CA ARG A 118 -7.51 1.51 13.84
C ARG A 118 -6.07 1.90 13.53
N ASP A 119 -5.70 3.11 13.91
CA ASP A 119 -4.28 3.41 14.00
C ASP A 119 -3.69 2.45 15.03
N PRO A 120 -2.55 1.82 14.71
CA PRO A 120 -1.92 0.91 15.65
C PRO A 120 -1.64 1.70 16.93
N GLU A 121 -1.74 1.01 18.06
CA GLU A 121 -1.47 1.61 19.37
C GLU A 121 -0.12 2.35 19.30
N GLU A 122 -0.08 3.64 19.65
CA GLU A 122 1.17 4.44 19.62
C GLU A 122 2.31 3.71 20.34
N ASN A 123 1.96 3.02 21.43
CA ASN A 123 2.83 2.13 22.21
C ASN A 123 3.53 1.04 21.37
N CYS A 124 2.89 0.53 20.32
CA CYS A 124 3.48 -0.47 19.43
C CYS A 124 4.60 0.15 18.58
N PHE A 125 4.40 1.35 18.04
CA PHE A 125 5.44 1.98 17.23
C PHE A 125 6.60 2.49 18.09
N GLU A 126 6.33 2.97 19.30
CA GLU A 126 7.38 3.26 20.29
C GLU A 126 8.18 2.01 20.67
N GLY A 127 7.49 0.89 20.91
CA GLY A 127 8.13 -0.39 21.16
C GLY A 127 9.02 -0.86 20.01
N TRP A 128 8.59 -0.62 18.77
CA TRP A 128 9.41 -0.88 17.58
C TRP A 128 10.68 -0.02 17.57
N LYS A 129 10.58 1.29 17.79
CA LYS A 129 11.76 2.18 17.83
C LYS A 129 12.78 1.73 18.89
N ALA A 130 12.31 1.35 20.07
CA ALA A 130 13.17 0.85 21.14
C ALA A 130 13.77 -0.53 20.79
N PHE A 131 13.08 -1.35 20.00
CA PHE A 131 13.56 -2.65 19.57
C PHE A 131 14.59 -2.55 18.43
N SER A 132 14.32 -1.75 17.41
CA SER A 132 15.22 -1.59 16.25
C SER A 132 16.54 -0.93 16.64
N GLN A 133 16.54 -0.01 17.61
CA GLN A 133 17.75 0.61 18.15
C GLN A 133 18.60 -0.35 19.01
N LYS A 134 17.98 -1.32 19.69
CA LYS A 134 18.72 -2.32 20.50
C LYS A 134 19.52 -3.31 19.65
N GLY A 135 19.32 -3.33 18.34
CA GLY A 135 20.07 -4.17 17.41
C GLY A 135 21.46 -3.64 17.08
N ASP A 136 21.74 -2.35 17.28
CA ASP A 136 22.99 -1.74 16.82
C ASP A 136 23.28 -0.39 17.50
N GLU A 137 24.19 -0.35 18.47
CA GLU A 137 24.81 0.89 18.98
C GLU A 137 25.83 1.48 17.95
N SER A 138 25.91 0.94 16.73
CA SER A 138 27.04 1.18 15.85
C SER A 138 26.80 1.31 14.35
N HIS A 139 25.59 1.43 13.78
CA HIS A 139 25.48 1.88 12.36
C HIS A 139 24.25 2.75 12.06
N VAL A 140 24.41 4.06 12.24
CA VAL A 140 23.70 5.02 11.38
C VAL A 140 24.44 5.08 10.05
N THR A 141 24.02 4.26 9.09
CA THR A 141 24.34 4.52 7.68
C THR A 141 23.07 4.48 6.86
N LEU A 142 22.53 5.67 6.60
CA LEU A 142 21.40 5.95 5.70
C LEU A 142 21.72 5.60 4.22
N SER A 143 22.61 4.65 3.95
CA SER A 143 23.21 4.37 2.63
C SER A 143 23.14 2.92 2.16
N ASN A 144 22.57 1.99 2.94
CA ASN A 144 22.65 0.55 2.63
C ASN A 144 21.68 0.07 1.52
N GLY A 145 20.99 0.97 0.83
CA GLY A 145 20.12 0.63 -0.31
C GLY A 145 19.11 -0.46 0.03
N LEU A 146 18.96 -1.46 -0.84
CA LEU A 146 18.06 -2.59 -0.62
C LEU A 146 18.47 -3.49 0.56
N THR A 147 19.77 -3.61 0.86
CA THR A 147 20.29 -4.44 1.96
C THR A 147 19.74 -3.98 3.31
N GLY A 148 19.68 -2.66 3.53
CA GLY A 148 19.08 -2.11 4.74
C GLY A 148 17.62 -2.55 4.90
N PHE A 149 16.82 -2.57 3.84
CA PHE A 149 15.44 -3.03 3.90
C PHE A 149 15.29 -4.54 4.13
N ILE A 150 16.27 -5.36 3.74
CA ILE A 150 16.28 -6.79 4.05
C ILE A 150 16.47 -6.99 5.56
N GLU A 151 17.43 -6.29 6.14
CA GLU A 151 17.69 -6.31 7.58
C GLU A 151 16.50 -5.75 8.37
N THR A 152 15.96 -4.60 7.96
CA THR A 152 14.76 -4.02 8.58
C THR A 152 13.56 -4.95 8.49
N GLN A 153 13.32 -5.59 7.33
CA GLN A 153 12.22 -6.55 7.19
C GLN A 153 12.39 -7.73 8.14
N ALA A 154 13.61 -8.27 8.28
CA ALA A 154 13.88 -9.35 9.23
C ALA A 154 13.61 -8.94 10.69
N LEU A 155 14.06 -7.74 11.08
CA LEU A 155 13.80 -7.18 12.41
C LEU A 155 12.30 -6.93 12.66
N ILE A 156 11.55 -6.44 11.67
CA ILE A 156 10.09 -6.25 11.78
C ILE A 156 9.41 -7.58 12.07
N VAL A 157 9.74 -8.64 11.33
CA VAL A 157 9.10 -9.95 11.53
C VAL A 157 9.41 -10.48 12.94
N GLU A 158 10.64 -10.34 13.41
CA GLU A 158 11.02 -10.76 14.78
C GLU A 158 10.35 -9.94 15.87
N TYR A 159 10.26 -8.63 15.67
CA TYR A 159 9.54 -7.72 16.55
C TYR A 159 8.06 -8.09 16.66
N VAL A 160 7.41 -8.37 15.52
CA VAL A 160 6.00 -8.79 15.46
C VAL A 160 5.78 -10.07 16.25
N VAL A 161 6.61 -11.11 16.02
CA VAL A 161 6.49 -12.38 16.77
C VAL A 161 6.62 -12.12 18.26
N ARG A 162 7.65 -11.38 18.68
CA ARG A 162 7.85 -11.03 20.10
C ARG A 162 6.67 -10.25 20.66
N THR A 163 6.09 -9.33 19.89
CA THR A 163 4.95 -8.50 20.29
C THR A 163 3.70 -9.34 20.49
N ILE A 164 3.43 -10.31 19.61
CA ILE A 164 2.30 -11.23 19.76
C ILE A 164 2.44 -12.05 21.04
N PHE A 165 3.64 -12.59 21.32
CA PHE A 165 3.92 -13.29 22.58
C PHE A 165 3.77 -12.39 23.81
N SER A 166 4.16 -11.12 23.75
CA SER A 166 4.00 -10.19 24.87
C SER A 166 2.53 -9.81 25.12
N LYS A 167 1.73 -9.72 24.06
CA LYS A 167 0.28 -9.40 24.16
C LYS A 167 -0.54 -10.57 24.69
N GLU A 168 -0.11 -11.81 24.46
CA GLU A 168 -0.81 -13.00 24.94
C GLU A 168 -0.63 -13.15 26.47
N LYS A 169 -1.58 -12.62 27.25
CA LYS A 169 -1.49 -12.64 28.73
C LYS A 169 -1.67 -14.03 29.33
N THR A 170 -2.20 -14.98 28.56
CA THR A 170 -2.41 -16.35 29.05
C THR A 170 -1.11 -17.15 28.94
N SER A 171 -1.01 -18.22 29.73
CA SER A 171 0.03 -19.25 29.52
C SER A 171 -0.24 -20.09 28.27
N LYS A 172 -1.31 -19.81 27.51
CA LYS A 172 -1.63 -20.52 26.27
C LYS A 172 -0.80 -19.95 25.13
N TRP A 173 -0.57 -20.80 24.13
CA TRP A 173 0.16 -20.44 22.93
C TRP A 173 -0.61 -19.40 22.11
N PRO A 174 0.04 -18.34 21.60
CA PRO A 174 -0.64 -17.39 20.72
C PRO A 174 -1.16 -18.10 19.47
N LYS A 175 -2.44 -17.94 19.16
CA LYS A 175 -3.05 -18.47 17.93
C LYS A 175 -2.68 -17.57 16.75
N HIS A 176 -1.45 -17.68 16.26
CA HIS A 176 -0.94 -16.89 15.14
C HIS A 176 0.14 -17.67 14.40
N LEU A 177 0.05 -17.75 13.08
CA LEU A 177 0.97 -18.57 12.26
C LEU A 177 2.45 -18.20 12.44
N LEU A 178 2.74 -16.92 12.65
CA LEU A 178 4.12 -16.45 12.90
C LEU A 178 4.70 -16.89 14.25
N CYS A 179 3.86 -17.35 15.18
CA CYS A 179 4.30 -17.85 16.49
C CYS A 179 4.61 -19.35 16.48
N ASP A 180 4.28 -20.06 15.39
CA ASP A 180 4.59 -21.49 15.29
C ASP A 180 6.10 -21.72 15.31
N GLY A 181 6.55 -22.71 16.09
CA GLY A 181 7.99 -23.00 16.25
C GLY A 181 8.75 -22.08 17.22
N TYR A 182 8.07 -21.17 17.92
CA TYR A 182 8.64 -20.30 18.96
C TYR A 182 8.07 -20.59 20.34
N SER A 183 8.90 -20.70 21.38
CA SER A 183 8.43 -20.92 22.75
C SER A 183 8.96 -19.84 23.69
N ARG A 184 8.20 -19.55 24.75
CA ARG A 184 8.69 -18.78 25.89
C ARG A 184 9.72 -19.62 26.63
N ASN A 185 10.95 -19.14 26.71
CA ASN A 185 11.98 -19.69 27.56
C ASN A 185 11.83 -19.05 28.95
N HIS A 186 11.63 -19.85 29.99
CA HIS A 186 11.33 -19.42 31.36
C HIS A 186 12.34 -18.37 31.88
N GLY A 187 12.02 -17.08 31.71
CA GLY A 187 12.85 -15.94 32.11
C GLY A 187 13.93 -15.50 31.10
N LEU A 188 14.23 -16.30 30.08
CA LEU A 188 15.27 -16.00 29.07
C LEU A 188 14.71 -15.38 27.77
N GLY A 189 13.40 -15.15 27.70
CA GLY A 189 12.74 -14.52 26.55
C GLY A 189 12.18 -15.53 25.56
N LEU A 190 12.13 -15.16 24.28
CA LEU A 190 11.55 -15.99 23.22
C LEU A 190 12.63 -16.82 22.52
N ARG A 191 12.39 -18.11 22.34
CA ARG A 191 13.31 -19.04 21.65
C ARG A 191 12.63 -19.70 20.46
N ALA A 192 13.25 -19.64 19.29
CA ALA A 192 12.91 -20.50 18.16
C ALA A 192 13.45 -21.93 18.42
N PHE A 193 12.59 -22.93 18.36
CA PHE A 193 12.99 -24.36 18.47
C PHE A 193 12.69 -25.14 17.18
N ARG A 194 11.91 -24.55 16.26
CA ARG A 194 11.69 -25.08 14.91
C ARG A 194 11.67 -23.91 13.92
N PRO A 195 12.21 -24.09 12.69
CA PRO A 195 12.02 -23.12 11.63
C PRO A 195 10.53 -22.86 11.36
N ASN A 196 10.17 -21.59 11.18
CA ASN A 196 8.82 -21.21 10.79
C ASN A 196 8.83 -20.78 9.31
N PRO A 197 8.24 -21.58 8.40
CA PRO A 197 8.28 -21.28 6.96
C PRO A 197 7.57 -19.98 6.60
N HIS A 198 6.60 -19.54 7.40
CA HIS A 198 5.90 -18.27 7.20
C HIS A 198 6.79 -17.08 7.55
N VAL A 199 7.53 -17.17 8.67
CA VAL A 199 8.54 -16.17 9.04
C VAL A 199 9.62 -16.07 7.96
N GLU A 200 10.15 -17.21 7.51
CA GLU A 200 11.16 -17.21 6.45
C GLU A 200 10.62 -16.60 5.16
N THR A 201 9.39 -16.95 4.76
CA THR A 201 8.74 -16.37 3.57
C THR A 201 8.67 -14.84 3.65
N LEU A 202 8.27 -14.29 4.80
CA LEU A 202 8.14 -12.84 5.01
C LEU A 202 9.48 -12.08 5.07
N LYS A 203 10.59 -12.80 5.27
CA LYS A 203 11.96 -12.24 5.26
C LYS A 203 12.57 -12.23 3.85
N GLN A 204 12.04 -13.04 2.93
CA GLN A 204 12.56 -13.18 1.57
C GLN A 204 11.85 -12.25 0.56
N PRO A 205 12.44 -12.01 -0.63
CA PRO A 205 11.76 -11.30 -1.70
C PRO A 205 10.39 -11.91 -2.03
N PRO A 206 9.37 -11.10 -2.37
CA PRO A 206 9.43 -9.65 -2.61
C PRO A 206 9.13 -8.75 -1.38
N TRP A 207 9.12 -9.29 -0.15
CA TRP A 207 8.70 -8.54 1.05
C TRP A 207 9.63 -7.36 1.42
N PRO A 208 10.97 -7.50 1.43
CA PRO A 208 11.86 -6.36 1.61
C PRO A 208 11.72 -5.28 0.53
N GLN A 209 11.45 -5.68 -0.72
CA GLN A 209 11.23 -4.76 -1.83
C GLN A 209 9.91 -4.00 -1.66
N LEU A 210 8.87 -4.66 -1.13
CA LEU A 210 7.63 -3.99 -0.76
C LEU A 210 7.86 -2.96 0.35
N LEU A 211 8.65 -3.31 1.37
CA LEU A 211 9.04 -2.35 2.42
C LEU A 211 9.77 -1.14 1.83
N ALA A 212 10.76 -1.37 0.96
CA ALA A 212 11.48 -0.31 0.25
C ALA A 212 10.58 0.55 -0.64
N LEU A 213 9.55 -0.04 -1.24
CA LEU A 213 8.55 0.64 -2.06
C LEU A 213 7.69 1.60 -1.22
N MET A 214 7.36 1.25 0.02
CA MET A 214 6.55 2.08 0.92
C MET A 214 7.35 3.24 1.56
N GLY A 215 8.68 3.13 1.66
CA GLY A 215 9.53 4.20 2.21
C GLY A 215 9.31 4.41 3.71
N ASP A 216 9.35 5.65 4.17
CA ASP A 216 9.36 6.02 5.61
C ASP A 216 8.13 5.52 6.39
N SER A 217 6.97 5.40 5.74
CA SER A 217 5.77 4.82 6.37
C SER A 217 5.75 3.29 6.34
N GLY A 218 6.70 2.66 5.67
CA GLY A 218 6.71 1.23 5.37
C GLY A 218 6.80 0.36 6.61
N GLU A 219 7.66 0.71 7.56
CA GLU A 219 7.83 -0.08 8.80
C GLU A 219 6.50 -0.16 9.57
N HIS A 220 5.87 0.99 9.78
CA HIS A 220 4.59 1.11 10.46
C HIS A 220 3.48 0.32 9.75
N ILE A 221 3.40 0.43 8.42
CA ILE A 221 2.40 -0.30 7.62
C ILE A 221 2.64 -1.81 7.70
N MET A 222 3.90 -2.25 7.62
CA MET A 222 4.28 -3.67 7.69
C MET A 222 3.99 -4.27 9.07
N ILE A 223 4.33 -3.55 10.14
CA ILE A 223 4.04 -3.98 11.52
C ILE A 223 2.52 -4.13 11.73
N THR A 224 1.73 -3.14 11.31
CA THR A 224 0.26 -3.22 11.42
C THR A 224 -0.28 -4.41 10.60
N LEU A 225 0.22 -4.58 9.36
CA LEU A 225 -0.20 -5.65 8.46
C LEU A 225 0.00 -7.03 9.12
N LEU A 226 1.14 -7.25 9.77
CA LEU A 226 1.49 -8.54 10.36
C LEU A 226 0.86 -8.79 11.74
N LEU A 227 0.45 -7.74 12.47
CA LEU A 227 -0.19 -7.86 13.77
C LEU A 227 -1.71 -8.00 13.67
N ASP A 228 -2.35 -7.24 12.78
CA ASP A 228 -3.80 -7.03 12.81
C ASP A 228 -4.54 -7.66 11.62
N CYS A 229 -3.80 -8.14 10.61
CA CYS A 229 -4.39 -8.71 9.40
C CYS A 229 -3.98 -10.17 9.19
N ALA A 230 -4.84 -10.90 8.50
CA ALA A 230 -4.48 -12.17 7.88
C ALA A 230 -4.03 -11.93 6.44
N ILE A 231 -3.01 -12.67 6.01
CA ILE A 231 -2.41 -12.54 4.66
C ILE A 231 -2.57 -13.86 3.93
N PHE A 232 -3.14 -13.80 2.73
CA PHE A 232 -3.45 -14.94 1.89
C PHE A 232 -2.75 -14.79 0.53
N VAL A 233 -1.85 -15.71 0.23
CA VAL A 233 -1.08 -15.72 -1.04
C VAL A 233 -1.67 -16.79 -1.96
N PRO A 234 -1.83 -16.52 -3.27
CA PRO A 234 -2.36 -17.49 -4.21
C PRO A 234 -1.44 -18.70 -4.33
N VAL A 235 -2.04 -19.88 -4.48
CA VAL A 235 -1.32 -21.12 -4.78
C VAL A 235 -1.44 -21.40 -6.28
N LYS A 236 -0.36 -21.88 -6.90
CA LYS A 236 -0.31 -22.15 -8.36
C LYS A 236 -1.30 -23.24 -8.81
N THR A 237 -1.82 -24.04 -7.89
CA THR A 237 -2.70 -25.17 -8.19
C THR A 237 -4.16 -24.80 -7.97
N GLY A 238 -4.94 -24.81 -9.05
CA GLY A 238 -6.37 -24.50 -9.04
C GLY A 238 -6.68 -23.00 -9.09
N ALA A 239 -7.94 -22.65 -9.39
CA ALA A 239 -8.39 -21.27 -9.43
C ALA A 239 -8.87 -20.83 -8.05
N ASN A 240 -8.52 -19.60 -7.65
CA ASN A 240 -8.98 -18.98 -6.40
C ASN A 240 -8.60 -19.78 -5.14
N ASN A 241 -7.44 -20.44 -5.16
CA ASN A 241 -6.88 -21.15 -4.02
C ASN A 241 -5.80 -20.29 -3.36
N PHE A 242 -5.89 -20.14 -2.04
CA PHE A 242 -4.96 -19.32 -1.27
C PHE A 242 -4.41 -20.09 -0.07
N CYS A 243 -3.16 -19.80 0.29
CA CYS A 243 -2.58 -20.21 1.55
C CYS A 243 -2.46 -19.00 2.48
N GLN A 244 -2.85 -19.18 3.74
CA GLN A 244 -2.62 -18.18 4.76
C GLN A 244 -1.15 -18.24 5.20
N ILE A 245 -0.49 -17.08 5.25
CA ILE A 245 0.92 -16.97 5.67
C ILE A 245 1.13 -16.07 6.89
N SER A 246 0.09 -15.35 7.32
CA SER A 246 0.09 -14.56 8.55
C SER A 246 -1.34 -14.38 9.05
N GLY A 247 -1.50 -13.98 10.30
CA GLY A 247 -2.79 -13.81 10.96
C GLY A 247 -3.12 -14.94 11.94
N LYS A 248 -4.26 -14.76 12.59
CA LYS A 248 -4.88 -15.73 13.50
C LYS A 248 -5.64 -16.82 12.75
#